data_AF-A0A354I4T1-F1
#
_entry.id   AF-A0A354I4T1-F1
#
_cell.length_a   1.000
_cell.length_b   1.000
_cell.length_c   1.000
_cell.angle_alpha   90.00
_cell.angle_beta   90.00
_cell.angle_gamma   90.00
#
_symmetry.space_group_name_H-M   'P 1'
#
loop_
_entity.id
_entity.type
_entity.pdbx_description
1 polymer ?
#
loop_
_entity_poly.entity_id
_entity_poly.type
_entity_poly.pdbx_seq_one_letter_code
_entity_poly.pdbx_strand_id
1 'polypeptide(L)' 'MAKTIGIGYQNYQEIIEDNAFYIDRTLFIKEWWETLDRVTLITRPRRFGKTLNMSMTEQFFS' A
#
# COMPACT_ATOMS: atom_id res chain seq x y z
N MET A 1 -18.52 -3.08 13.59
CA MET A 1 -18.83 -3.88 12.39
C MET A 1 -17.53 -4.21 11.67
N ALA A 2 -17.42 -5.37 11.03
CA ALA A 2 -16.27 -5.66 10.18
C ALA A 2 -16.30 -4.72 8.96
N LYS A 3 -15.15 -4.14 8.60
CA LYS A 3 -15.03 -3.30 7.39
C LYS A 3 -15.12 -4.18 6.13
N THR A 4 -15.66 -3.63 5.05
CA THR A 4 -15.80 -4.34 3.77
C THR A 4 -14.46 -4.43 3.05
N ILE A 5 -14.12 -5.58 2.47
CA ILE A 5 -12.88 -5.76 1.70
C ILE A 5 -12.95 -4.97 0.39
N GLY A 6 -12.05 -4.00 0.23
CA GLY A 6 -11.90 -3.21 -0.99
C GLY A 6 -11.13 -3.96 -2.08
N ILE A 7 -11.81 -4.83 -2.83
CA ILE A 7 -11.18 -5.57 -3.94
C ILE A 7 -11.00 -4.66 -5.16
N GLY A 8 -9.77 -4.58 -5.67
CA GLY A 8 -9.48 -3.87 -6.92
C GLY A 8 -9.18 -2.38 -6.78
N TYR A 9 -9.23 -1.84 -5.55
CA TYR A 9 -8.80 -0.48 -5.24
C TYR A 9 -7.31 -0.28 -5.58
N GLN A 10 -7.00 0.86 -6.18
CA GLN A 10 -5.65 1.24 -6.57
C GLN A 10 -5.18 2.54 -5.92
N ASN A 11 -6.11 3.34 -5.40
CA ASN A 11 -5.86 4.57 -4.68
C ASN A 11 -5.98 4.32 -3.16
N TYR A 12 -4.98 4.73 -2.39
CA TYR A 12 -4.96 4.56 -0.96
C TYR A 12 -5.99 5.47 -0.24
N GLN A 13 -6.15 6.71 -0.68
CA GLN A 13 -7.10 7.65 -0.08
C GLN A 13 -8.55 7.16 -0.20
N GLU A 14 -8.94 6.63 -1.36
CA GLU A 14 -10.28 6.04 -1.55
C GLU A 14 -10.57 4.95 -0.51
N ILE A 15 -9.59 4.10 -0.20
CA ILE A 15 -9.75 3.05 0.82
C ILE A 15 -10.01 3.64 2.21
N ILE A 16 -9.33 4.74 2.55
CA ILE A 16 -9.48 5.40 3.85
C ILE A 16 -10.82 6.14 3.93
N GLU A 17 -11.17 6.89 2.89
CA GLU A 17 -12.43 7.64 2.79
C GLU A 17 -13.66 6.73 2.77
N ASP A 18 -13.61 5.61 2.04
CA ASP A 18 -14.66 4.60 2.00
C ASP A 18 -14.74 3.76 3.29
N ASN A 19 -13.82 3.97 4.24
CA ASN A 19 -13.68 3.18 5.46
C ASN A 19 -13.62 1.67 5.16
N ALA A 20 -12.93 1.31 4.07
CA ALA A 20 -12.76 -0.07 3.65
C ALA A 20 -11.75 -0.80 4.54
N PHE A 21 -11.80 -2.13 4.52
CA PHE A 21 -10.80 -2.96 5.17
C PHE A 21 -9.47 -2.81 4.44
N TYR A 22 -8.46 -2.38 5.19
CA TYR A 22 -7.10 -2.21 4.72
C TYR A 22 -6.14 -2.88 5.71
N ILE A 23 -5.15 -3.58 5.16
CA ILE A 23 -4.02 -4.08 5.94
C ILE A 23 -2.96 -3.00 5.91
N ASP A 24 -2.60 -2.49 7.07
CA ASP A 24 -1.54 -1.51 7.20
C ASP A 24 -0.21 -2.06 6.64
N ARG A 25 0.44 -1.26 5.79
CA ARG A 25 1.73 -1.59 5.15
C ARG A 25 2.81 -0.56 5.48
N THR A 26 2.63 0.29 6.47
CA THR A 26 3.67 1.23 6.94
C THR A 26 4.98 0.54 7.32
N LEU A 27 4.91 -0.72 7.81
CA LEU A 27 6.11 -1.52 8.08
C LEU A 27 6.98 -1.74 6.84
N PHE A 28 6.39 -1.91 5.65
CA PHE A 28 7.14 -2.02 4.40
C PHE A 28 7.91 -0.73 4.08
N ILE A 29 7.31 0.44 4.35
CA ILE A 29 8.01 1.73 4.17
C ILE A 29 9.18 1.84 5.14
N LYS A 30 8.99 1.44 6.40
CA LYS A 30 10.06 1.42 7.40
C LYS A 30 11.22 0.52 6.97
N GLU A 31 10.92 -0.71 6.56
CA GLU A 31 11.95 -1.64 6.07
C GLU A 31 12.73 -1.05 4.89
N TRP A 32 12.04 -0.45 3.92
CA TRP A 32 12.70 0.20 2.79
C TRP A 32 13.51 1.44 3.19
N TRP A 33 13.02 2.21 4.16
CA TRP A 33 13.72 3.40 4.68
C TRP A 33 15.00 3.03 5.43
N GLU A 34 14.99 1.90 6.13
CA GLU A 34 16.14 1.39 6.87
C GLU A 34 17.13 0.63 5.98
N THR A 35 16.77 0.30 4.73
CA THR A 35 17.69 -0.29 3.75
C THR A 35 18.37 0.78 2.89
N LEU A 36 19.64 0.55 2.56
CA LEU A 36 20.43 1.45 1.70
C LEU A 36 20.32 1.04 0.22
N ASP A 37 19.12 0.63 -0.20
CA ASP A 37 18.87 0.13 -1.54
C ASP A 37 18.75 1.28 -2.54
N ARG A 38 19.58 1.29 -3.59
CA ARG A 38 19.47 2.28 -4.68
C ARG A 38 18.19 2.08 -5.51
N VAL A 39 17.74 0.83 -5.65
CA VAL A 39 16.53 0.43 -6.37
C VAL A 39 15.93 -0.80 -5.69
N THR A 40 14.64 -0.74 -5.36
CA THR A 40 13.90 -1.85 -4.75
C THR A 40 12.92 -2.45 -5.76
N LEU A 41 13.06 -3.74 -6.08
CA LEU A 41 12.18 -4.45 -7.00
C LEU A 41 11.11 -5.26 -6.24
N ILE A 42 9.83 -4.96 -6.46
CA ILE A 42 8.72 -5.66 -5.81
C ILE A 42 8.22 -6.82 -6.70
N THR A 43 8.77 -8.02 -6.51
CA THR A 43 8.45 -9.25 -7.28
C THR A 43 7.27 -10.02 -6.68
N ARG A 44 6.03 -9.59 -6.95
CA ARG A 44 4.81 -10.33 -6.53
C ARG A 44 3.85 -10.62 -7.69
N PRO A 45 2.97 -11.64 -7.59
CA PRO A 45 2.00 -11.97 -8.64
C PRO A 45 1.09 -10.82 -9.08
N ARG A 46 0.42 -10.99 -10.21
CA ARG A 46 -0.61 -10.04 -10.68
C ARG A 46 -1.69 -9.86 -9.59
N ARG A 47 -2.20 -8.63 -9.43
CA ARG A 47 -3.22 -8.25 -8.42
C ARG A 47 -2.80 -8.39 -6.94
N PHE A 48 -1.50 -8.47 -6.65
CA PHE A 48 -1.01 -8.49 -5.26
C PHE A 48 -1.03 -7.12 -4.54
N GLY A 49 -1.78 -6.14 -5.06
CA GLY A 49 -1.87 -4.81 -4.47
C GLY A 49 -0.57 -3.99 -4.54
N LYS A 50 0.24 -4.19 -5.60
CA LYS A 50 1.47 -3.40 -5.82
C LYS A 50 1.16 -1.92 -6.11
N THR A 51 0.19 -1.66 -7.01
CA THR A 51 -0.24 -0.30 -7.35
C THR A 51 -0.76 0.45 -6.12
N LEU A 52 -1.63 -0.18 -5.34
CA LEU A 52 -2.12 0.37 -4.08
C LEU A 52 -1.00 0.69 -3.09
N ASN A 53 0.05 -0.16 -3.06
CA ASN A 53 1.23 0.10 -2.23
C ASN A 53 1.96 1.37 -2.66
N MET A 54 2.16 1.56 -3.96
CA MET A 54 2.81 2.76 -4.51
C MET A 54 1.99 4.01 -4.22
N SER A 55 0.66 3.96 -4.35
CA SER A 55 -0.23 5.07 -3.99
C SER A 55 -0.14 5.42 -2.50
N MET A 56 -0.09 4.41 -1.62
CA MET A 56 0.10 4.65 -0.18
C MET A 56 1.47 5.30 0.10
N THR A 57 2.54 4.81 -0.52
CA THR A 57 3.88 5.40 -0.39
C THR A 57 3.93 6.85 -0.89
N GLU A 58 3.33 7.14 -2.03
CA GLU A 58 3.23 8.52 -2.56
C GLU A 58 2.52 9.44 -1.56
N GLN A 59 1.38 9.00 -1.01
CA GLN A 59 0.61 9.77 -0.04
C GLN A 59 1.27 9.88 1.35
N PHE A 60 2.16 8.95 1.71
CA PHE A 60 2.91 9.05 2.96
C PHE A 60 3.97 10.15 2.93
N PHE A 61 4.54 10.44 1.75
CA PHE A 61 5.63 11.39 1.58
C PHE A 61 5.22 12.74 0.95
N SER A 62 3.97 12.86 0.51
CA SER A 62 3.40 14.08 -0.09
C SER A 62 2.51 14.83 0.91
#